data_AF-A0A1T5A272-F1
#
_entry.id   AF-A0A1T5A272-F1
#
_cell.length_a   1.000
_cell.length_b   1.000
_cell.length_c   1.000
_cell.angle_alpha   90.00
_cell.angle_beta   90.00
_cell.angle_gamma   90.00
#
_symmetry.space_group_name_H-M   'P 1'
#
loop_
_entity.id
_entity.type
_entity.pdbx_description
1 polymer ?
#
loop_
_entity_poly.entity_id
_entity_poly.type
_entity_poly.pdbx_seq_one_letter_code
_entity_poly.pdbx_strand_id
1 'polypeptide(L)'
;MNRINIYWLFIGALMLVFSACDPIEDRDVLKNSFNPDAIELEAIQSTPGGNKLTLKMNTPGVAGYWDYVIDKKFSDRVEVIYPIPGLNTFTFHVTTAYMTDGTPMNVEYVSASIDVQIDVLDNPLPAAYYALVGDDLEGKTWVFDGGPEPEQGGLWWYMVSPDNYQEVWWNAGGECCPPSDAAGRMIFDLDGGANYTYYSGPNADPITGSSFAFNSDFTQLRIVGDANILGSEGNPGDNPVFNIIELSSDRMVLFVPNAAGGTGWVWVFRPA
;
A
#
# COMPACT_ATOMS: atom_id res chain seq x y z
N MET A 1 -54.69 -2.39 75.17
CA MET A 1 -53.66 -1.78 74.29
C MET A 1 -52.96 -2.91 73.56
N ASN A 2 -53.35 -3.17 72.31
CA ASN A 2 -52.74 -4.24 71.51
C ASN A 2 -51.29 -3.87 71.23
N ARG A 3 -50.35 -4.64 71.79
CA ARG A 3 -48.93 -4.57 71.45
C ARG A 3 -48.81 -5.03 70.00
N ILE A 4 -48.84 -4.08 69.07
CA ILE A 4 -48.45 -4.35 67.68
C ILE A 4 -47.01 -4.85 67.77
N ASN A 5 -46.81 -6.12 67.41
CA ASN A 5 -45.55 -6.84 67.52
C ASN A 5 -44.51 -6.10 66.66
N ILE A 6 -43.58 -5.39 67.32
CA ILE A 6 -42.56 -4.56 66.68
C ILE A 6 -41.69 -5.36 65.69
N TYR A 7 -41.62 -6.67 65.88
CA TYR A 7 -40.98 -7.62 64.98
C TYR A 7 -41.60 -7.66 63.57
N TRP A 8 -42.93 -7.52 63.44
CA TRP A 8 -43.57 -7.46 62.12
C TRP A 8 -43.26 -6.14 61.39
N LEU A 9 -43.03 -5.07 62.15
CA LEU A 9 -42.64 -3.77 61.61
C LEU A 9 -41.19 -3.79 61.12
N PHE A 10 -40.29 -4.46 61.86
CA PHE A 10 -38.91 -4.70 61.43
C PHE A 10 -38.82 -5.64 60.22
N ILE A 11 -39.61 -6.70 60.17
CA ILE A 11 -39.62 -7.63 59.02
C ILE A 11 -40.19 -6.95 57.77
N GLY A 12 -41.26 -6.15 57.92
CA GLY A 12 -41.81 -5.37 56.81
C GLY A 12 -40.87 -4.27 56.32
N ALA A 13 -40.20 -3.56 57.23
CA ALA A 13 -39.20 -2.56 56.88
C ALA A 13 -37.97 -3.18 56.20
N LEU A 14 -37.54 -4.37 56.65
CA LEU A 14 -36.42 -5.10 56.06
C LEU A 14 -36.74 -5.58 54.63
N MET A 15 -37.98 -6.04 54.37
CA MET A 15 -38.41 -6.40 53.01
C MET A 15 -38.45 -5.19 52.05
N LEU A 16 -38.79 -4.00 52.53
CA LEU A 16 -38.78 -2.76 51.72
C LEU A 16 -37.37 -2.31 51.32
N VAL A 17 -36.34 -2.65 52.12
CA VAL A 17 -34.93 -2.36 51.77
C VAL A 17 -34.42 -3.31 50.70
N PHE A 18 -34.94 -4.54 50.63
CA PHE A 18 -34.58 -5.53 49.60
C PHE A 18 -35.43 -5.44 48.31
N SER A 19 -36.53 -4.67 48.32
CA SER A 19 -37.33 -4.38 47.11
C SER A 19 -36.84 -3.18 46.31
N ALA A 20 -35.68 -2.60 46.66
CA ALA A 20 -34.94 -1.71 45.78
C ALA A 20 -34.26 -2.54 44.66
N CYS A 21 -35.08 -3.26 43.90
CA CYS A 21 -34.65 -4.04 42.76
C CYS A 21 -34.47 -3.10 41.57
N ASP A 22 -33.23 -3.09 41.08
CA ASP A 22 -32.69 -2.46 39.87
C ASP A 22 -33.19 -1.04 39.55
N PRO A 23 -32.32 -0.01 39.60
CA PRO A 23 -32.72 1.32 39.19
C PRO A 23 -33.23 1.26 37.74
N ILE A 24 -34.44 1.78 37.50
CA ILE A 24 -34.94 2.06 36.14
C ILE A 24 -34.02 3.14 35.58
N GLU A 25 -32.98 2.69 34.90
CA GLU A 25 -32.04 3.51 34.16
C GLU A 25 -32.24 3.21 32.67
N ASP A 26 -32.52 4.25 31.89
CA ASP A 26 -32.36 4.20 30.45
C ASP A 26 -30.86 4.09 30.18
N ARG A 27 -30.40 2.86 29.98
CA ARG A 27 -29.00 2.59 29.64
C ARG A 27 -28.85 2.66 28.14
N ASP A 28 -28.05 3.61 27.68
CA ASP A 28 -27.58 3.61 26.31
C ASP A 28 -26.71 2.36 26.09
N VAL A 29 -27.21 1.46 25.26
CA VAL A 29 -26.48 0.25 24.85
C VAL A 29 -25.77 0.58 23.55
N LEU A 30 -24.46 0.37 23.52
CA LEU A 30 -23.67 0.46 22.29
C LEU A 30 -24.20 -0.57 21.29
N LYS A 31 -24.40 -0.15 20.05
CA LYS A 31 -24.88 -0.99 18.95
C LYS A 31 -24.01 -0.78 17.72
N ASN A 32 -23.95 -1.79 16.86
CA ASN A 32 -23.27 -1.67 15.58
C ASN A 32 -23.93 -0.59 14.72
N SER A 33 -23.12 0.21 14.03
CA SER A 33 -23.59 1.22 13.08
C SER A 33 -23.93 0.64 11.71
N PHE A 34 -23.54 -0.60 11.44
CA PHE A 34 -23.74 -1.29 10.16
C PHE A 34 -23.90 -2.81 10.36
N ASN A 35 -24.42 -3.48 9.33
CA ASN A 35 -24.42 -4.93 9.20
C ASN A 35 -23.37 -5.32 8.14
N PRO A 36 -22.42 -6.23 8.42
CA PRO A 36 -21.46 -6.71 7.43
C PRO A 36 -22.10 -7.23 6.13
N ASP A 37 -23.25 -7.89 6.22
CA ASP A 37 -23.97 -8.40 5.05
C ASP A 37 -24.64 -7.30 4.20
N ALA A 38 -24.69 -6.07 4.71
CA ALA A 38 -25.26 -4.91 4.04
C ALA A 38 -24.19 -3.98 3.46
N ILE A 39 -22.93 -4.42 3.39
CA ILE A 39 -21.87 -3.67 2.73
C ILE A 39 -22.15 -3.63 1.22
N GLU A 40 -22.32 -2.42 0.70
CA GLU A 40 -22.61 -2.16 -0.70
C GLU A 40 -21.43 -1.42 -1.32
N LEU A 41 -20.73 -2.13 -2.21
CA LEU A 41 -19.65 -1.59 -3.02
C LEU A 41 -20.16 -1.37 -4.44
N GLU A 42 -19.75 -0.27 -5.05
CA GLU A 42 -20.07 0.06 -6.44
C GLU A 42 -18.77 0.37 -7.18
N ALA A 43 -18.62 -0.20 -8.38
CA ALA A 43 -17.58 0.15 -9.33
C ALA A 43 -18.23 0.68 -10.62
N ILE A 44 -17.87 1.90 -11.00
CA ILE A 44 -18.37 2.55 -12.22
C ILE A 44 -17.20 2.70 -13.17
N GLN A 45 -17.31 2.10 -14.36
CA GLN A 45 -16.38 2.35 -15.46
C GLN A 45 -16.89 3.51 -16.31
N SER A 46 -16.02 4.41 -16.75
CA SER A 46 -16.43 5.53 -17.62
C SER A 46 -17.03 5.07 -18.95
N THR A 47 -16.63 3.88 -19.38
CA THR A 47 -17.02 3.14 -20.57
C THR A 47 -17.07 1.66 -20.19
N PRO A 48 -17.99 0.85 -20.73
CA PRO A 48 -18.03 -0.59 -20.43
C PRO A 48 -16.68 -1.26 -20.75
N GLY A 49 -16.07 -1.94 -19.77
CA GLY A 49 -14.77 -2.58 -19.92
C GLY A 49 -13.56 -1.62 -19.94
N GLY A 50 -13.77 -0.31 -19.79
CA GLY A 50 -12.70 0.69 -19.77
C GLY A 50 -11.96 0.80 -18.44
N ASN A 51 -10.80 1.44 -18.47
CA ASN A 51 -9.87 1.45 -17.35
C ASN A 51 -10.01 2.65 -16.40
N LYS A 52 -10.85 3.64 -16.74
CA LYS A 52 -11.16 4.73 -15.82
C LYS A 52 -12.31 4.32 -14.90
N LEU A 53 -11.99 4.18 -13.62
CA LEU A 53 -12.86 3.64 -12.59
C LEU A 53 -13.25 4.71 -11.56
N THR A 54 -14.48 4.61 -11.06
CA THR A 54 -14.90 5.17 -9.78
C THR A 54 -15.32 4.04 -8.86
N LEU A 55 -14.58 3.82 -7.78
CA LEU A 55 -14.92 2.86 -6.72
C LEU A 55 -15.63 3.60 -5.59
N LYS A 56 -16.71 3.03 -5.04
CA LYS A 56 -17.48 3.63 -3.95
C LYS A 56 -17.93 2.64 -2.91
N MET A 57 -17.80 3.03 -1.64
CA MET A 57 -18.46 2.42 -0.50
C MET A 57 -19.74 3.22 -0.23
N ASN A 58 -20.92 2.60 -0.43
CA ASN A 58 -22.21 3.29 -0.35
C ASN A 58 -22.94 3.07 0.99
N THR A 59 -22.46 2.17 1.85
CA THR A 59 -23.09 1.84 3.13
C THR A 59 -22.92 2.95 4.17
N PRO A 60 -24.00 3.58 4.66
CA PRO A 60 -23.91 4.61 5.69
C PRO A 60 -23.32 4.08 7.00
N GLY A 61 -22.55 4.91 7.71
CA GLY A 61 -21.99 4.55 9.02
C GLY A 61 -20.79 3.60 8.98
N VAL A 62 -20.29 3.27 7.78
CA VAL A 62 -19.06 2.51 7.53
C VAL A 62 -17.94 3.48 7.16
N ALA A 63 -16.81 3.38 7.85
CA ALA A 63 -15.58 4.08 7.50
C ALA A 63 -14.50 3.03 7.20
N GLY A 64 -13.54 3.39 6.35
CA GLY A 64 -12.51 2.46 5.92
C GLY A 64 -11.58 3.03 4.87
N TYR A 65 -10.94 2.14 4.13
CA TYR A 65 -10.09 2.49 3.00
C TYR A 65 -10.20 1.47 1.88
N TRP A 66 -10.00 1.95 0.66
CA TRP A 66 -9.83 1.11 -0.52
C TRP A 66 -8.40 0.63 -0.63
N ASP A 67 -8.22 -0.67 -0.82
CA ASP A 67 -7.03 -1.30 -1.37
C ASP A 67 -7.38 -1.75 -2.80
N TYR A 68 -6.76 -1.09 -3.77
CA TYR A 68 -6.99 -1.33 -5.18
C TYR A 68 -5.72 -1.83 -5.87
N VAL A 69 -4.97 -2.70 -5.19
CA VAL A 69 -3.77 -3.40 -5.67
C VAL A 69 -2.54 -2.50 -5.80
N ILE A 70 -2.65 -1.40 -6.54
CA ILE A 70 -1.54 -0.49 -6.84
C ILE A 70 -1.32 0.59 -5.79
N ASP A 71 -2.35 0.91 -4.98
CA ASP A 71 -2.30 1.93 -3.93
C ASP A 71 -3.49 1.78 -2.96
N LYS A 72 -3.48 2.55 -1.87
CA LYS A 72 -4.52 2.62 -0.85
C LYS A 72 -5.10 4.03 -0.74
N LYS A 73 -6.43 4.13 -0.67
CA LYS A 73 -7.12 5.42 -0.47
C LYS A 73 -8.05 5.39 0.73
N PHE A 74 -7.79 6.27 1.69
CA PHE A 74 -8.61 6.48 2.89
C PHE A 74 -9.79 7.41 2.59
N SER A 75 -10.72 6.93 1.76
CA SER A 75 -11.96 7.60 1.41
C SER A 75 -13.02 6.55 1.10
N ASP A 76 -14.29 6.94 1.17
CA ASP A 76 -15.42 6.16 0.63
C ASP A 76 -15.38 6.04 -0.89
N ARG A 77 -14.77 7.01 -1.59
CA ARG A 77 -14.69 7.09 -3.06
C ARG A 77 -13.25 7.17 -3.57
N VAL A 78 -12.97 6.46 -4.65
CA VAL A 78 -11.72 6.54 -5.42
C VAL A 78 -12.04 6.80 -6.87
N GLU A 79 -11.31 7.73 -7.50
CA GLU A 79 -11.27 7.87 -8.95
C GLU A 79 -9.86 7.54 -9.43
N VAL A 80 -9.74 6.60 -10.36
CA VAL A 80 -8.44 6.08 -10.81
C VAL A 80 -8.48 5.73 -12.29
N ILE A 81 -7.39 6.00 -13.00
CA ILE A 81 -7.11 5.40 -14.30
C ILE A 81 -6.27 4.16 -14.02
N TYR A 82 -6.91 3.01 -14.06
CA TYR A 82 -6.32 1.76 -13.62
C TYR A 82 -5.43 1.15 -14.72
N PRO A 83 -4.22 0.66 -14.40
CA PRO A 83 -3.23 0.30 -15.42
C PRO A 83 -3.26 -1.18 -15.84
N ILE A 84 -3.89 -2.07 -15.06
CA ILE A 84 -3.80 -3.52 -15.26
C ILE A 84 -5.07 -4.03 -15.98
N PRO A 85 -4.98 -4.58 -17.19
CA PRO A 85 -6.11 -5.21 -17.86
C PRO A 85 -6.49 -6.55 -17.21
N GLY A 86 -7.67 -7.07 -17.55
CA GLY A 86 -8.20 -8.33 -17.04
C GLY A 86 -9.15 -8.18 -15.85
N LEU A 87 -9.41 -9.30 -15.17
CA LEU A 87 -10.27 -9.35 -14.00
C LEU A 87 -9.49 -8.92 -12.77
N ASN A 88 -9.93 -7.84 -12.13
CA ASN A 88 -9.26 -7.25 -10.97
C ASN A 88 -10.21 -7.22 -9.77
N THR A 89 -9.70 -7.63 -8.60
CA THR A 89 -10.44 -7.59 -7.34
C THR A 89 -10.02 -6.37 -6.53
N PHE A 90 -10.97 -5.49 -6.21
CA PHE A 90 -10.76 -4.33 -5.35
C PHE A 90 -11.39 -4.56 -3.99
N THR A 91 -10.68 -4.22 -2.91
CA THR A 91 -11.12 -4.53 -1.56
C THR A 91 -11.30 -3.26 -0.74
N PHE A 92 -12.42 -3.13 -0.05
CA PHE A 92 -12.65 -2.11 0.96
C PHE A 92 -12.44 -2.72 2.34
N HIS A 93 -11.48 -2.19 3.09
CA HIS A 93 -11.22 -2.59 4.47
C HIS A 93 -11.95 -1.65 5.43
N VAL A 94 -12.89 -2.20 6.19
CA VAL A 94 -13.67 -1.44 7.16
C VAL A 94 -12.85 -1.19 8.42
N THR A 95 -12.73 0.07 8.83
CA THR A 95 -12.06 0.49 10.06
C THR A 95 -13.04 0.72 11.21
N THR A 96 -14.35 0.79 10.93
CA THR A 96 -15.37 0.77 11.98
C THR A 96 -15.47 -0.65 12.55
N ALA A 97 -15.16 -0.81 13.84
CA ALA A 97 -15.26 -2.10 14.52
C ALA A 97 -16.71 -2.63 14.51
N TYR A 98 -16.88 -3.92 14.20
CA TYR A 98 -18.14 -4.63 14.30
C TYR A 98 -18.15 -5.52 15.53
N MET A 99 -19.11 -5.33 16.43
CA MET A 99 -19.31 -6.20 17.60
C MET A 99 -20.03 -7.48 17.16
N THR A 100 -19.37 -8.63 17.26
CA THR A 100 -19.89 -9.91 16.74
C THR A 100 -21.04 -10.48 17.56
N ASP A 101 -21.07 -10.19 18.86
CA ASP A 101 -22.09 -10.63 19.80
C ASP A 101 -22.78 -9.47 20.54
N GLY A 102 -22.58 -8.23 20.05
CA GLY A 102 -23.06 -7.01 20.71
C GLY A 102 -22.24 -6.57 21.92
N THR A 103 -21.12 -7.24 22.22
CA THR A 103 -20.20 -6.86 23.30
C THR A 103 -19.07 -5.99 22.75
N PRO A 104 -18.81 -4.79 23.32
CA PRO A 104 -17.72 -3.92 22.89
C PRO A 104 -16.31 -4.53 22.99
N MET A 105 -16.16 -5.62 23.75
CA MET A 105 -14.89 -6.34 23.91
C MET A 105 -14.62 -7.34 22.77
N ASN A 106 -15.65 -7.74 22.02
CA ASN A 106 -15.57 -8.76 20.99
C ASN A 106 -15.84 -8.10 19.64
N VAL A 107 -14.79 -7.55 19.02
CA VAL A 107 -14.87 -6.83 17.76
C VAL A 107 -14.09 -7.50 16.64
N GLU A 108 -14.60 -7.37 15.42
CA GLU A 108 -13.92 -7.73 14.18
C GLU A 108 -13.85 -6.54 13.22
N TYR A 109 -12.89 -6.58 12.31
CA TYR A 109 -12.75 -5.64 11.20
C TYR A 109 -13.04 -6.40 9.92
N VAL A 110 -14.16 -6.07 9.31
CA VAL A 110 -14.63 -6.74 8.09
C VAL A 110 -14.03 -6.11 6.84
N SER A 111 -14.04 -6.85 5.75
CA SER A 111 -13.69 -6.37 4.43
C SER A 111 -14.69 -6.91 3.41
N ALA A 112 -14.93 -6.13 2.36
CA ALA A 112 -15.73 -6.56 1.23
C ALA A 112 -14.94 -6.29 -0.06
N SER A 113 -15.21 -7.08 -1.10
CA SER A 113 -14.50 -6.96 -2.37
C SER A 113 -15.49 -6.90 -3.54
N ILE A 114 -15.05 -6.27 -4.62
CA ILE A 114 -15.76 -6.20 -5.89
C ILE A 114 -14.80 -6.53 -7.03
N ASP A 115 -15.24 -7.39 -7.94
CA ASP A 115 -14.48 -7.75 -9.14
C ASP A 115 -14.90 -6.84 -10.31
N VAL A 116 -13.91 -6.36 -11.05
CA VAL A 116 -14.10 -5.49 -12.22
C VAL A 116 -13.29 -6.03 -13.38
N GLN A 117 -13.96 -6.24 -14.51
CA GLN A 117 -13.32 -6.62 -15.76
C GLN A 117 -12.87 -5.38 -16.53
N ILE A 118 -11.59 -5.32 -16.90
CA ILE A 118 -11.00 -4.26 -17.71
C ILE A 118 -10.49 -4.87 -19.01
N ASP A 119 -11.20 -4.61 -20.10
CA ASP A 119 -10.89 -5.18 -21.42
C ASP A 119 -9.99 -4.26 -22.24
N VAL A 120 -10.08 -2.94 -22.02
CA VAL A 120 -9.37 -1.93 -22.79
C VAL A 120 -8.84 -0.80 -21.92
N LEU A 121 -7.63 -0.32 -22.25
CA LEU A 121 -7.04 0.88 -21.66
C LEU A 121 -7.40 2.09 -22.53
N ASP A 122 -8.66 2.51 -22.49
CA ASP A 122 -9.21 3.56 -23.36
C ASP A 122 -8.96 4.99 -22.84
N ASN A 123 -8.55 5.12 -21.57
CA ASN A 123 -8.03 6.34 -21.01
C ASN A 123 -6.51 6.21 -20.83
N PRO A 124 -5.72 7.21 -21.29
CA PRO A 124 -4.26 7.13 -21.25
C PRO A 124 -3.75 7.04 -19.81
N LEU A 125 -2.76 6.17 -19.58
CA LEU A 125 -2.13 6.05 -18.28
C LEU A 125 -1.23 7.27 -18.00
N PRO A 126 -0.91 7.53 -16.72
CA PRO A 126 0.17 8.44 -16.35
C PRO A 126 1.48 8.05 -17.04
N ALA A 127 2.24 9.05 -17.52
CA ALA A 127 3.48 8.85 -18.29
C ALA A 127 4.51 7.93 -17.60
N ALA A 128 4.52 7.93 -16.27
CA ALA A 128 5.39 7.09 -15.45
C ALA A 128 5.22 5.58 -15.74
N TYR A 129 4.00 5.12 -16.04
CA TYR A 129 3.78 3.71 -16.39
C TYR A 129 4.46 3.36 -17.71
N TYR A 130 4.23 4.13 -18.78
CA TYR A 130 4.88 3.91 -20.08
C TYR A 130 6.41 4.00 -19.98
N ALA A 131 6.91 4.96 -19.20
CA ALA A 131 8.33 5.08 -18.93
C ALA A 131 8.87 3.82 -18.23
N LEU A 132 8.22 3.34 -17.17
CA LEU A 132 8.68 2.21 -16.37
C LEU A 132 8.53 0.85 -17.05
N VAL A 133 7.40 0.59 -17.72
CA VAL A 133 7.07 -0.74 -18.28
C VAL A 133 7.11 -0.82 -19.81
N GLY A 134 7.38 0.29 -20.49
CA GLY A 134 7.42 0.38 -21.97
C GLY A 134 6.15 0.99 -22.57
N ASP A 135 6.29 1.56 -23.77
CA ASP A 135 5.20 2.27 -24.46
C ASP A 135 4.03 1.35 -24.80
N ASP A 136 4.33 0.09 -25.13
CA ASP A 136 3.35 -0.95 -25.44
C ASP A 136 2.87 -1.72 -24.18
N LEU A 137 3.37 -1.37 -22.99
CA LEU A 137 3.04 -2.00 -21.69
C LEU A 137 3.36 -3.50 -21.61
N GLU A 138 4.22 -4.03 -22.50
CA GLU A 138 4.65 -5.45 -22.52
C GLU A 138 5.66 -5.82 -21.42
N GLY A 139 6.08 -4.84 -20.63
CA GLY A 139 7.11 -4.98 -19.60
C GLY A 139 8.48 -4.51 -20.08
N LYS A 140 9.29 -4.01 -19.16
CA LYS A 140 10.62 -3.46 -19.46
C LYS A 140 11.65 -3.95 -18.45
N THR A 141 12.82 -4.29 -18.98
CA THR A 141 13.99 -4.68 -18.20
C THR A 141 14.91 -3.47 -17.98
N TRP A 142 15.29 -3.24 -16.72
CA TRP A 142 16.19 -2.20 -16.28
C TRP A 142 17.47 -2.80 -15.72
N VAL A 143 18.60 -2.19 -16.08
CA VAL A 143 19.94 -2.50 -15.56
C VAL A 143 20.59 -1.19 -15.13
N PHE A 144 21.65 -1.27 -14.32
CA PHE A 144 22.42 -0.06 -14.01
C PHE A 144 22.91 0.61 -15.30
N ASP A 145 22.98 1.94 -15.26
CA ASP A 145 23.60 2.77 -16.32
C ASP A 145 25.14 2.71 -16.29
N GLY A 146 25.68 1.84 -15.43
CA GLY A 146 27.06 1.36 -15.45
C GLY A 146 27.11 -0.15 -15.58
N GLY A 147 28.14 -0.77 -15.04
CA GLY A 147 28.27 -2.22 -15.04
C GLY A 147 29.02 -2.71 -13.80
N PRO A 148 29.23 -4.05 -13.69
CA PRO A 148 29.86 -4.63 -12.51
C PRO A 148 31.34 -4.25 -12.34
N GLU A 149 31.94 -3.65 -13.36
CA GLU A 149 33.34 -3.24 -13.33
C GLU A 149 33.45 -1.75 -12.98
N PRO A 150 34.27 -1.38 -11.97
CA PRO A 150 34.45 0.02 -11.55
C PRO A 150 34.93 0.96 -12.67
N GLU A 151 35.62 0.41 -13.67
CA GLU A 151 36.32 1.19 -14.71
C GLU A 151 35.42 1.72 -15.83
N GLN A 152 34.09 1.51 -15.76
CA GLN A 152 33.16 2.02 -16.77
C GLN A 152 32.92 3.54 -16.68
N GLY A 153 33.37 4.18 -15.59
CA GLY A 153 33.18 5.61 -15.36
C GLY A 153 31.70 6.00 -15.21
N GLY A 154 31.45 7.29 -14.98
CA GLY A 154 30.09 7.82 -14.83
C GLY A 154 29.54 7.74 -13.40
N LEU A 155 28.41 8.43 -13.19
CA LEU A 155 27.70 8.53 -11.91
C LEU A 155 26.42 7.69 -11.99
N TRP A 156 26.46 6.46 -11.48
CA TRP A 156 25.32 5.52 -11.61
C TRP A 156 24.90 4.83 -10.31
N TRP A 157 25.79 4.74 -9.34
CA TRP A 157 25.48 4.33 -7.97
C TRP A 157 26.42 5.07 -7.03
N TYR A 158 25.89 6.08 -6.36
CA TYR A 158 26.73 7.06 -5.67
C TYR A 158 26.05 7.68 -4.46
N MET A 159 26.89 8.14 -3.54
CA MET A 159 26.51 8.76 -2.30
C MET A 159 26.49 10.27 -2.45
N VAL A 160 25.44 10.89 -1.91
CA VAL A 160 25.13 12.31 -1.97
C VAL A 160 24.82 12.86 -0.57
N SER A 161 24.79 14.18 -0.44
CA SER A 161 24.21 14.83 0.75
C SER A 161 22.74 14.41 0.91
N PRO A 162 22.27 14.07 2.13
CA PRO A 162 20.87 13.75 2.39
C PRO A 162 19.87 14.80 1.89
N ASP A 163 20.27 16.07 1.91
CA ASP A 163 19.41 17.20 1.56
C ASP A 163 19.53 17.61 0.08
N ASN A 164 20.50 17.07 -0.67
CA ASN A 164 20.76 17.47 -2.05
C ASN A 164 21.36 16.34 -2.89
N TYR A 165 20.56 15.77 -3.79
CA TYR A 165 20.97 14.67 -4.68
C TYR A 165 22.06 15.06 -5.71
N GLN A 166 22.35 16.35 -5.86
CA GLN A 166 23.40 16.84 -6.77
C GLN A 166 24.77 16.98 -6.09
N GLU A 167 24.80 16.97 -4.75
CA GLU A 167 26.04 17.08 -3.97
C GLU A 167 26.69 15.71 -3.78
N VAL A 168 27.35 15.24 -4.84
CA VAL A 168 28.11 13.98 -4.83
C VAL A 168 29.30 14.11 -3.88
N TRP A 169 29.43 13.15 -2.97
CA TRP A 169 30.61 13.04 -2.11
C TRP A 169 31.32 11.70 -2.21
N TRP A 170 30.70 10.67 -2.81
CA TRP A 170 31.38 9.43 -3.17
C TRP A 170 30.76 8.74 -4.39
N ASN A 171 31.52 8.57 -5.47
CA ASN A 171 31.09 7.82 -6.66
C ASN A 171 31.46 6.33 -6.54
N ALA A 172 30.78 5.60 -5.66
CA ALA A 172 31.14 4.23 -5.32
C ALA A 172 31.14 3.28 -6.54
N GLY A 173 30.07 3.31 -7.34
CA GLY A 173 29.90 2.43 -8.51
C GLY A 173 30.88 2.73 -9.64
N GLY A 174 31.19 4.01 -9.88
CA GLY A 174 32.09 4.42 -10.96
C GLY A 174 33.57 4.49 -10.61
N GLU A 175 33.98 4.20 -9.36
CA GLU A 175 35.38 4.36 -8.92
C GLU A 175 36.02 3.09 -8.36
N CYS A 176 35.34 2.33 -7.49
CA CYS A 176 36.02 1.23 -6.78
C CYS A 176 35.13 0.07 -6.36
N CYS A 177 33.85 0.34 -6.13
CA CYS A 177 33.07 -0.42 -5.19
C CYS A 177 31.62 -0.58 -5.67
N PRO A 178 31.38 -1.09 -6.90
CA PRO A 178 30.03 -1.40 -7.34
C PRO A 178 29.36 -2.40 -6.40
N PRO A 179 28.03 -2.35 -6.25
CA PRO A 179 27.31 -3.28 -5.40
C PRO A 179 27.41 -4.72 -5.96
N SER A 180 27.22 -5.72 -5.10
CA SER A 180 27.37 -7.15 -5.45
C SER A 180 26.44 -7.61 -6.57
N ASP A 181 25.31 -6.94 -6.72
CA ASP A 181 24.27 -7.19 -7.71
C ASP A 181 24.35 -6.24 -8.92
N ALA A 182 25.49 -5.54 -9.12
CA ALA A 182 25.64 -4.58 -10.22
C ALA A 182 25.45 -5.19 -11.63
N ALA A 183 25.64 -6.51 -11.78
CA ALA A 183 25.38 -7.24 -13.02
C ALA A 183 23.94 -7.78 -13.13
N GLY A 184 23.08 -7.49 -12.15
CA GLY A 184 21.70 -7.91 -12.10
C GLY A 184 20.78 -7.11 -13.01
N ARG A 185 19.49 -7.42 -12.92
CA ARG A 185 18.43 -6.76 -13.70
C ARG A 185 17.11 -6.76 -12.95
N MET A 186 16.26 -5.80 -13.29
CA MET A 186 14.93 -5.61 -12.74
C MET A 186 13.92 -5.63 -13.88
N ILE A 187 12.78 -6.28 -13.71
CA ILE A 187 11.71 -6.33 -14.71
C ILE A 187 10.43 -5.81 -14.06
N PHE A 188 9.81 -4.84 -14.71
CA PHE A 188 8.51 -4.28 -14.34
C PHE A 188 7.52 -4.54 -15.46
N ASP A 189 6.35 -5.07 -15.14
CA ASP A 189 5.28 -5.34 -16.10
C ASP A 189 3.89 -5.17 -15.46
N LEU A 190 2.87 -5.08 -16.32
CA LEU A 190 1.47 -4.93 -15.92
C LEU A 190 0.62 -6.17 -16.29
N ASP A 191 1.26 -7.33 -16.48
CA ASP A 191 0.56 -8.55 -16.94
C ASP A 191 -0.18 -9.22 -15.77
N GLY A 192 -1.48 -8.96 -15.68
CA GLY A 192 -2.35 -9.46 -14.61
C GLY A 192 -2.06 -8.89 -13.21
N GLY A 193 -1.08 -7.99 -13.08
CA GLY A 193 -0.68 -7.35 -11.82
C GLY A 193 0.43 -6.32 -12.04
N ALA A 194 0.72 -5.49 -11.03
CA ALA A 194 1.89 -4.59 -11.06
C ALA A 194 3.15 -5.36 -10.65
N ASN A 195 3.62 -6.25 -11.51
CA ASN A 195 4.63 -7.25 -11.17
C ASN A 195 6.03 -6.66 -11.14
N TYR A 196 6.83 -7.13 -10.18
CA TYR A 196 8.25 -6.82 -10.07
C TYR A 196 9.06 -8.11 -9.95
N THR A 197 9.98 -8.33 -10.89
CA THR A 197 10.91 -9.45 -10.86
C THR A 197 12.35 -8.95 -10.78
N TYR A 198 13.10 -9.46 -9.81
CA TYR A 198 14.49 -9.09 -9.57
C TYR A 198 15.44 -10.25 -9.84
N TYR A 199 16.60 -9.96 -10.41
CA TYR A 199 17.71 -10.88 -10.59
C TYR A 199 18.98 -10.23 -10.03
N SER A 200 19.63 -10.85 -9.04
CA SER A 200 20.88 -10.34 -8.46
C SER A 200 22.09 -10.46 -9.37
N GLY A 201 21.96 -11.16 -10.50
CA GLY A 201 23.04 -11.31 -11.48
C GLY A 201 22.56 -12.00 -12.76
N PRO A 202 23.43 -12.13 -13.78
CA PRO A 202 23.04 -12.62 -15.10
C PRO A 202 22.49 -14.05 -15.12
N ASN A 203 22.95 -14.88 -14.19
CA ASN A 203 22.58 -16.29 -14.03
C ASN A 203 21.86 -16.57 -12.70
N ALA A 204 21.43 -15.53 -11.98
CA ALA A 204 20.72 -15.70 -10.72
C ALA A 204 19.30 -16.23 -10.98
N ASP A 205 18.77 -16.99 -10.02
CA ASP A 205 17.35 -17.32 -10.02
C ASP A 205 16.53 -16.04 -9.78
N PRO A 206 15.34 -15.92 -10.40
CA PRO A 206 14.50 -14.76 -10.20
C PRO A 206 13.92 -14.73 -8.78
N ILE A 207 13.92 -13.55 -8.17
CA ILE A 207 13.08 -13.25 -7.01
C ILE A 207 11.76 -12.68 -7.55
N THR A 208 10.69 -13.46 -7.42
CA THR A 208 9.33 -13.15 -7.88
C THR A 208 8.38 -12.94 -6.70
N GLY A 209 7.16 -12.47 -6.97
CA GLY A 209 6.12 -12.30 -5.95
C GLY A 209 6.15 -10.92 -5.27
N SER A 210 7.06 -10.06 -5.69
CA SER A 210 7.05 -8.64 -5.39
C SER A 210 6.22 -7.87 -6.42
N SER A 211 5.75 -6.70 -6.00
CA SER A 211 5.03 -5.74 -6.84
C SER A 211 5.62 -4.35 -6.72
N PHE A 212 5.15 -3.43 -7.56
CA PHE A 212 5.53 -2.02 -7.49
C PHE A 212 4.30 -1.11 -7.39
N ALA A 213 4.50 0.07 -6.82
CA ALA A 213 3.48 1.09 -6.67
C ALA A 213 4.09 2.49 -6.83
N PHE A 214 3.35 3.39 -7.47
CA PHE A 214 3.65 4.82 -7.41
C PHE A 214 2.84 5.47 -6.29
N ASN A 215 3.37 6.55 -5.71
CA ASN A 215 2.53 7.44 -4.92
C ASN A 215 1.60 8.27 -5.84
N SER A 216 0.63 8.96 -5.25
CA SER A 216 -0.46 9.62 -5.99
C SER A 216 -0.04 10.69 -6.98
N ASP A 217 1.16 11.27 -6.83
CA ASP A 217 1.70 12.29 -7.72
C ASP A 217 2.87 11.81 -8.59
N PHE A 218 3.15 10.49 -8.57
CA PHE A 218 4.22 9.86 -9.36
C PHE A 218 5.63 10.41 -9.08
N THR A 219 5.86 10.93 -7.87
CA THR A 219 7.18 11.38 -7.42
C THR A 219 7.94 10.32 -6.64
N GLN A 220 7.29 9.21 -6.27
CA GLN A 220 7.92 8.10 -5.57
C GLN A 220 7.54 6.75 -6.19
N LEU A 221 8.53 5.86 -6.28
CA LEU A 221 8.38 4.46 -6.62
C LEU A 221 8.58 3.62 -5.35
N ARG A 222 7.69 2.67 -5.11
CA ARG A 222 7.80 1.71 -4.01
C ARG A 222 7.84 0.30 -4.54
N ILE A 223 8.74 -0.52 -4.00
CA ILE A 223 8.72 -1.98 -4.16
C ILE A 223 8.00 -2.59 -2.95
N VAL A 224 7.15 -3.57 -3.19
CA VAL A 224 6.36 -4.27 -2.17
C VAL A 224 6.66 -5.77 -2.27
N GLY A 225 6.85 -6.42 -1.13
CA GLY A 225 7.22 -7.84 -1.05
C GLY A 225 8.66 -8.03 -0.60
N ASP A 226 9.26 -9.15 -0.98
CA ASP A 226 10.56 -9.61 -0.46
C ASP A 226 11.76 -9.09 -1.25
N ALA A 227 11.58 -8.65 -2.49
CA ALA A 227 12.64 -8.08 -3.32
C ALA A 227 12.83 -6.56 -3.09
N ASN A 228 14.00 -6.06 -3.51
CA ASN A 228 14.30 -4.63 -3.61
C ASN A 228 14.98 -4.31 -4.97
N ILE A 229 15.34 -3.05 -5.21
CA ILE A 229 16.09 -2.65 -6.42
C ILE A 229 17.57 -3.06 -6.32
N LEU A 230 18.24 -3.07 -7.47
CA LEU A 230 19.68 -3.32 -7.52
C LEU A 230 20.45 -2.29 -6.67
N GLY A 231 21.49 -2.73 -5.97
CA GLY A 231 22.34 -1.90 -5.12
C GLY A 231 21.67 -1.39 -3.86
N SER A 232 20.57 -2.02 -3.42
CA SER A 232 19.95 -1.77 -2.12
C SER A 232 20.47 -2.69 -1.01
N GLU A 233 21.13 -3.80 -1.36
CA GLU A 233 21.70 -4.71 -0.36
C GLU A 233 22.80 -4.01 0.48
N GLY A 234 22.75 -4.17 1.81
CA GLY A 234 23.79 -3.69 2.71
C GLY A 234 23.74 -2.18 3.02
N ASN A 235 24.68 -1.40 2.48
CA ASN A 235 24.69 0.07 2.54
C ASN A 235 24.60 0.56 1.09
N PRO A 236 23.58 1.31 0.66
CA PRO A 236 22.65 2.21 1.37
C PRO A 236 21.56 1.63 2.27
N GLY A 237 21.32 0.33 2.27
CA GLY A 237 20.31 -0.31 3.11
C GLY A 237 18.98 -0.52 2.40
N ASP A 238 18.21 -1.47 2.95
CA ASP A 238 16.96 -1.98 2.40
C ASP A 238 15.80 -0.98 2.54
N ASN A 239 15.86 0.12 1.80
CA ASN A 239 14.73 1.03 1.65
C ASN A 239 13.83 0.53 0.50
N PRO A 240 12.52 0.29 0.73
CA PRO A 240 11.60 -0.10 -0.33
C PRO A 240 10.96 1.10 -1.06
N VAL A 241 11.24 2.35 -0.66
CA VAL A 241 10.64 3.57 -1.21
C VAL A 241 11.70 4.53 -1.73
N PHE A 242 11.55 4.93 -2.99
CA PHE A 242 12.51 5.71 -3.75
C PHE A 242 11.86 6.99 -4.28
N ASN A 243 12.52 8.13 -4.09
CA ASN A 243 12.14 9.35 -4.77
C ASN A 243 12.58 9.27 -6.23
N ILE A 244 11.70 9.64 -7.15
CA ILE A 244 11.97 9.67 -8.58
C ILE A 244 12.54 11.05 -8.91
N ILE A 245 13.82 11.07 -9.30
CA ILE A 245 14.46 12.29 -9.82
C ILE A 245 14.20 12.42 -11.31
N GLU A 246 14.28 11.29 -12.03
CA GLU A 246 14.03 11.19 -13.47
C GLU A 246 13.41 9.83 -13.77
N LEU A 247 12.38 9.80 -14.63
CA LEU A 247 11.81 8.57 -15.16
C LEU A 247 11.32 8.84 -16.59
N SER A 248 12.04 8.28 -17.55
CA SER A 248 11.75 8.35 -18.98
C SER A 248 11.81 6.96 -19.61
N SER A 249 11.57 6.87 -20.93
CA SER A 249 11.67 5.62 -21.68
C SER A 249 13.05 4.96 -21.62
N ASP A 250 14.08 5.78 -21.39
CA ASP A 250 15.50 5.53 -21.61
C ASP A 250 16.35 5.71 -20.35
N ARG A 251 15.78 6.29 -19.27
CA ARG A 251 16.53 6.56 -18.04
C ARG A 251 15.63 6.56 -16.81
N MET A 252 16.14 5.98 -15.73
CA MET A 252 15.50 6.01 -14.41
C MET A 252 16.53 6.40 -13.35
N VAL A 253 16.29 7.52 -12.67
CA VAL A 253 17.13 8.03 -11.60
C VAL A 253 16.33 8.05 -10.30
N LEU A 254 16.77 7.26 -9.34
CA LEU A 254 16.12 7.09 -8.04
C LEU A 254 17.00 7.65 -6.93
N PHE A 255 16.36 8.20 -5.89
CA PHE A 255 17.04 8.85 -4.76
C PHE A 255 16.44 8.44 -3.42
N VAL A 256 17.31 8.14 -2.46
CA VAL A 256 16.97 7.97 -1.05
C VAL A 256 17.76 8.99 -0.23
N PRO A 257 17.11 9.96 0.45
CA PRO A 257 17.80 10.99 1.21
C PRO A 257 18.45 10.46 2.50
N ASN A 258 17.80 9.49 3.16
CA ASN A 258 18.22 8.99 4.46
C ASN A 258 18.38 7.47 4.42
N ALA A 259 19.40 7.03 3.70
CA ALA A 259 19.80 5.64 3.69
C ALA A 259 20.56 5.27 4.99
N ALA A 260 20.92 4.00 5.15
CA ALA A 260 21.73 3.49 6.23
C ALA A 260 22.96 4.39 6.46
N GLY A 261 23.23 4.70 7.73
CA GLY A 261 24.29 5.63 8.11
C GLY A 261 23.96 7.12 7.95
N GLY A 262 22.72 7.48 7.60
CA GLY A 262 22.27 8.88 7.50
C GLY A 262 22.78 9.60 6.27
N THR A 263 22.96 8.86 5.17
CA THR A 263 23.57 9.33 3.93
C THR A 263 22.55 9.30 2.79
N GLY A 264 22.64 10.25 1.86
CA GLY A 264 21.83 10.22 0.65
C GLY A 264 22.45 9.30 -0.41
N TRP A 265 21.63 8.62 -1.19
CA TRP A 265 22.09 7.73 -2.26
C TRP A 265 21.26 7.86 -3.52
N VAL A 266 21.94 7.75 -4.67
CA VAL A 266 21.33 7.83 -6.00
C VAL A 266 21.67 6.58 -6.80
N TRP A 267 20.67 6.08 -7.52
CA TRP A 267 20.78 5.00 -8.48
C TRP A 267 20.38 5.52 -9.85
N VAL A 268 21.15 5.15 -10.88
CA VAL A 268 20.86 5.48 -12.28
C VAL A 268 20.79 4.17 -13.06
N PHE A 269 19.66 4.00 -13.75
CA PHE A 269 19.36 2.84 -14.56
C PHE A 269 19.07 3.26 -15.99
N ARG A 270 19.28 2.31 -16.90
CA ARG A 270 18.87 2.37 -18.30
C ARG A 270 18.14 1.07 -18.69
N PRO A 271 17.35 1.10 -19.77
CA PRO A 271 16.86 -0.13 -20.37
C PRO A 271 18.02 -1.04 -20.79
N ALA A 272 17.83 -2.35 -20.61
CA ALA A 272 18.79 -3.39 -20.98
C ALA A 272 19.05 -3.45 -22.50
#